data_AF-A0A1R0WYQ8-F1
#
_entry.id   AF-A0A1R0WYQ8-F1
#
_cell.length_a   1.000
_cell.length_b   1.000
_cell.length_c   1.000
_cell.angle_alpha   90.00
_cell.angle_beta   90.00
_cell.angle_gamma   90.00
#
_symmetry.space_group_name_H-M   'P 1'
#
loop_
_entity.id
_entity.type
_entity.pdbx_description
1 polymer ?
#
loop_
_entity_poly.entity_id
_entity_poly.type
_entity_poly.pdbx_seq_one_letter_code
_entity_poly.pdbx_strand_id
1 'polypeptide(L)' 'MRNKQSIVFVTIPLSEIKKFILIDIVAGWVFYFAIKFPFHSLIAASAGSMFGPILIRQSMKLVQNRAKV' A
#
# COMPACT_ATOMS: atom_id res chain seq x y z
N MET A 1 -11.07 0.53 -42.57
CA MET A 1 -11.14 1.19 -41.24
C MET A 1 -9.80 1.01 -40.56
N ARG A 2 -9.02 2.09 -40.39
CA ARG A 2 -7.60 2.05 -40.00
C ARG A 2 -7.49 2.05 -38.47
N ASN A 3 -6.95 0.97 -37.92
CA ASN A 3 -6.73 0.73 -36.49
C ASN A 3 -5.72 1.75 -35.94
N LYS A 4 -6.19 2.82 -35.26
CA LYS A 4 -5.34 3.78 -34.56
C LYS A 4 -5.04 3.20 -33.17
N GLN A 5 -3.95 2.46 -33.03
CA GLN A 5 -3.42 2.09 -31.72
C GLN A 5 -2.82 3.36 -31.08
N SER A 6 -3.47 3.89 -30.05
CA SER A 6 -2.89 4.96 -29.22
C SER A 6 -1.94 4.32 -28.20
N ILE A 7 -0.65 4.52 -28.38
CA ILE A 7 0.35 4.12 -27.38
C ILE A 7 0.42 5.23 -26.33
N VAL A 8 0.06 4.92 -25.09
CA VAL A 8 0.15 5.84 -23.95
C VAL A 8 1.45 5.54 -23.21
N PHE A 9 2.40 6.47 -23.26
CA PHE A 9 3.61 6.40 -22.44
C PHE A 9 3.36 7.10 -21.11
N VAL A 10 3.46 6.34 -20.01
CA VAL A 10 3.39 6.85 -18.65
C VAL A 10 4.79 6.84 -18.07
N THR A 11 5.36 8.03 -17.83
CA THR A 11 6.66 8.16 -17.18
C THR A 11 6.45 8.42 -15.69
N ILE A 12 6.89 7.48 -14.85
CA ILE A 12 6.88 7.65 -13.40
C ILE A 12 8.31 8.00 -12.98
N PRO A 13 8.56 9.18 -12.39
CA PRO A 13 9.90 9.55 -11.97
C PRO A 13 10.37 8.63 -10.84
N LEU A 14 11.65 8.27 -10.88
CA LEU A 14 12.25 7.35 -9.89
C LEU A 14 12.14 7.89 -8.45
N SER A 15 12.07 9.22 -8.29
CA SER A 15 11.88 9.89 -7.00
C SER A 15 10.52 9.58 -6.37
N GLU A 16 9.44 9.48 -7.16
CA GLU A 16 8.10 9.10 -6.67
C GLU A 16 8.09 7.64 -6.19
N ILE A 17 8.74 6.74 -6.95
CA ILE A 17 8.87 5.33 -6.56
C ILE A 17 9.64 5.20 -5.25
N LYS A 18 10.74 5.95 -5.08
CA LYS A 18 11.54 5.93 -3.84
C LYS A 18 10.74 6.39 -2.62
N LYS A 19 9.97 7.47 -2.75
CA LYS A 19 9.10 7.94 -1.66
C LYS A 19 8.07 6.89 -1.28
N PHE A 20 7.44 6.26 -2.27
CA PHE A 20 6.47 5.20 -2.04
C PHE A 20 7.07 4.01 -1.29
N ILE A 21 8.23 3.51 -1.74
CA ILE A 21 8.94 2.41 -1.07
C ILE A 21 9.31 2.78 0.36
N LEU A 22 9.81 4.00 0.59
CA LEU A 22 10.17 4.46 1.92
C LEU A 22 8.96 4.45 2.87
N ILE A 23 7.81 4.95 2.40
CA ILE A 23 6.57 4.96 3.18
C ILE A 23 6.12 3.54 3.50
N ASP A 24 6.17 2.62 2.54
CA ASP A 24 5.76 1.23 2.72
C ASP A 24 6.65 0.49 3.74
N ILE A 25 7.97 0.71 3.69
CA ILE A 25 8.92 0.17 4.68
C ILE A 25 8.61 0.70 6.08
N VAL A 26 8.41 2.01 6.21
CA VAL A 26 8.10 2.64 7.51
C VAL A 26 6.77 2.12 8.05
N ALA A 27 5.73 2.05 7.22
CA ALA A 27 4.42 1.53 7.61
C ALA A 27 4.50 0.05 8.03
N GLY A 28 5.20 -0.79 7.27
CA GLY A 28 5.42 -2.19 7.59
C GLY A 28 6.11 -2.38 8.94
N TRP A 29 7.14 -1.58 9.24
CA TRP A 29 7.79 -1.57 10.55
C TRP A 29 6.85 -1.17 11.68
N VAL A 30 6.06 -0.11 11.48
CA VAL A 30 5.05 0.30 12.47
C VAL A 30 4.09 -0.84 12.76
N PHE A 31 3.55 -1.51 11.73
CA PHE A 31 2.68 -2.67 11.92
C PHE A 31 3.37 -3.85 12.61
N TYR A 32 4.61 -4.15 12.22
CA TYR A 32 5.40 -5.21 12.83
C TYR A 32 5.56 -4.99 14.34
N PHE A 33 5.99 -3.79 14.76
CA PHE A 33 6.16 -3.49 16.18
C PHE A 33 4.82 -3.37 16.92
N ALA A 34 3.80 -2.78 16.30
CA ALA A 34 2.47 -2.66 16.87
C ALA A 34 1.84 -4.02 17.19
N ILE A 35 2.19 -5.07 16.44
CA ILE A 35 1.68 -6.43 16.66
C ILE A 35 2.65 -7.25 17.51
N LYS A 36 3.96 -7.12 17.29
CA LYS A 36 4.98 -7.86 18.06
C LYS A 36 4.99 -7.47 19.54
N PHE A 37 4.76 -6.20 19.85
CA PHE A 37 4.77 -5.71 21.22
C PHE A 37 3.68 -6.36 22.09
N PRO A 38 2.39 -6.40 21.68
CA PRO A 38 1.35 -7.07 22.46
C PRO A 38 1.30 -8.59 22.29
N PHE A 39 1.56 -9.13 21.09
CA PHE A 39 1.36 -10.57 20.83
C PHE A 39 2.62 -11.41 21.03
N HIS A 40 3.81 -10.81 21.12
CA HIS A 40 5.13 -11.46 21.17
C HIS A 40 5.37 -12.53 20.09
N SER A 41 4.49 -12.60 19.08
CA SER A 41 4.51 -13.59 18.02
C SER A 41 5.15 -13.00 16.78
N LEU A 42 6.28 -13.59 16.39
CA LEU A 42 6.98 -13.25 15.15
C LEU A 42 6.11 -13.48 13.92
N ILE A 43 5.30 -14.55 13.93
CA ILE A 43 4.47 -14.93 12.78
C ILE A 43 3.34 -13.91 12.59
N ALA A 44 2.64 -13.57 13.68
CA ALA A 44 1.56 -12.59 13.63
C ALA A 44 2.09 -11.19 13.25
N ALA A 45 3.23 -10.79 13.79
CA ALA A 45 3.86 -9.52 13.45
C ALA A 45 4.27 -9.44 11.98
N SER A 46 4.86 -10.53 11.45
CA SER A 46 5.25 -10.60 10.04
C SER A 46 4.02 -10.54 9.12
N ALA A 47 3.01 -11.38 9.39
CA ALA A 47 1.78 -11.37 8.63
C ALA A 47 1.08 -10.00 8.66
N GLY A 48 0.95 -9.41 9.86
CA GLY A 48 0.33 -8.10 10.01
C GLY A 48 1.10 -6.95 9.35
N SER A 49 2.43 -7.03 9.29
CA SER A 49 3.24 -6.05 8.55
C SER A 49 3.04 -6.11 7.03
N MET A 50 2.81 -7.31 6.49
CA MET A 50 2.55 -7.50 5.05
C MET A 50 1.12 -7.14 4.66
N PHE A 51 0.13 -7.53 5.48
CA PHE A 51 -1.28 -7.32 5.16
C PHE A 51 -1.83 -5.97 5.67
N GLY A 52 -1.22 -5.37 6.70
CA GLY A 52 -1.65 -4.10 7.30
C GLY A 52 -1.79 -2.96 6.28
N PRO A 53 -0.78 -2.66 5.45
CA PRO A 53 -0.86 -1.61 4.43
C PRO A 53 -1.96 -1.88 3.40
N ILE A 54 -2.16 -3.15 3.01
CA ILE A 54 -3.21 -3.56 2.06
C ILE A 54 -4.60 -3.30 2.66
N LEU A 55 -4.81 -3.63 3.93
CA LEU A 55 -6.07 -3.42 4.65
C LEU A 55 -6.37 -1.92 4.84
N ILE A 56 -5.37 -1.09 5.14
CA ILE A 56 -5.54 0.38 5.15
C ILE A 56 -5.98 0.88 3.78
N ARG A 57 -5.31 0.42 2.71
CA ARG A 57 -5.65 0.85 1.35
C ARG A 57 -7.07 0.44 0.96
N GLN A 58 -7.51 -0.75 1.35
CA GLN A 58 -8.87 -1.23 1.10
C GLN A 58 -9.91 -0.43 1.91
N SER A 59 -9.65 -0.21 3.20
CA SER A 59 -10.56 0.58 4.06
C SER A 59 -10.70 2.03 3.59
N MET A 60 -9.61 2.68 3.17
CA MET A 60 -9.66 4.02 2.57
C MET A 60 -10.51 4.07 1.30
N LYS A 61 -10.39 3.08 0.41
CA LYS A 61 -11.24 2.99 -0.79
C LYS A 61 -12.72 2.86 -0.43
N LEU A 62 -13.06 2.06 0.58
CA LEU A 62 -14.43 1.93 1.06
C LEU A 62 -14.97 3.26 1.62
N VAL A 63 -14.16 3.97 2.41
CA VAL A 63 -14.54 5.30 2.94
C VAL A 63 -14.74 6.32 1.83
N GLN A 64 -13.82 6.40 0.86
CA GLN A 64 -13.94 7.32 -0.28
C GLN A 64 -15.17 7.03 -1.15
N ASN A 65 -15.53 5.76 -1.33
CA ASN A 65 -16.73 5.39 -2.06
C ASN A 65 -18.00 5.78 -1.29
N ARG A 66 -18.01 5.71 0.04
CA ARG A 66 -19.14 6.18 0.86
C ARG A 66 -19.28 7.70 0.89
N ALA A 67 -18.18 8.46 0.80
CA ALA A 67 -18.21 9.92 0.78
C ALA A 67 -18.67 10.53 -0.55
N LYS A 68 -18.78 9.73 -1.62
CA LYS A 68 -19.27 10.15 -2.95
C LYS A 68 -20.75 9.80 -3.19
N VAL A 69 -21.40 9.12 -2.24
CA VAL A 69 -22.83 8.81 -2.24
C VAL A 69 -23.54 9.85 -1.38
#